data_AF-A0A1V3QFF3-F1
#
_entry.id   AF-A0A1V3QFF3-F1
#
_cell.length_a   1.000
_cell.length_b   1.000
_cell.length_c   1.000
_cell.angle_alpha   90.00
_cell.angle_beta   90.00
_cell.angle_gamma   90.00
#
_symmetry.space_group_name_H-M   'P 1'
#
loop_
_entity.id
_entity.type
_entity.pdbx_description
1 polymer ?
#
loop_
_entity_poly.entity_id
_entity_poly.type
_entity_poly.pdbx_seq_one_letter_code
_entity_poly.pdbx_strand_id
1 'polypeptide(L)' 'MNPNPLQTLLLVWAAGGVLTRDGDNLHVEAPKGAIPPQLVDALRANKMELLATLPVRDSGITTAPKREPAA' A
#
# COMPACT_ATOMS: atom_id res chain seq x y z
N MET A 1 7.71 -21.42 -0.63
CA MET A 1 8.04 -20.38 -1.62
C MET A 1 7.42 -19.08 -1.11
N ASN A 2 8.23 -18.06 -0.81
CA ASN A 2 7.68 -16.75 -0.45
C ASN A 2 7.08 -16.11 -1.72
N PRO A 3 5.81 -15.70 -1.71
CA PRO A 3 5.23 -14.98 -2.84
C PRO A 3 5.97 -13.65 -3.04
N ASN A 4 6.16 -13.26 -4.31
CA ASN A 4 6.78 -12.00 -4.67
C ASN A 4 5.95 -10.82 -4.10
N PRO A 5 6.56 -9.65 -3.75
CA PRO A 5 5.82 -8.48 -3.26
C PRO A 5 4.60 -8.11 -4.12
N LEU A 6 4.72 -8.15 -5.45
CA LEU A 6 3.59 -7.86 -6.35
C LEU A 6 2.48 -8.92 -6.26
N GLN A 7 2.85 -10.20 -6.11
CA GLN A 7 1.87 -11.26 -5.89
C GLN A 7 1.16 -11.10 -4.55
N THR A 8 1.88 -10.68 -3.51
CA THR A 8 1.30 -10.39 -2.19
C THR A 8 0.27 -9.26 -2.28
N LEU A 9 0.59 -8.19 -3.01
CA LEU A 9 -0.34 -7.10 -3.29
C LEU A 9 -1.61 -7.60 -4.01
N LEU A 10 -1.44 -8.40 -5.07
CA LEU A 10 -2.54 -8.96 -5.85
C LEU A 10 -3.43 -9.88 -5.01
N LEU A 11 -2.85 -10.68 -4.11
CA LEU A 11 -3.59 -11.56 -3.22
C LEU A 11 -4.42 -10.78 -2.19
N VAL A 12 -3.86 -9.70 -1.63
CA VAL A 12 -4.61 -8.79 -0.74
C VAL A 12 -5.78 -8.16 -1.50
N TRP A 13 -5.54 -7.71 -2.74
CA TRP A 13 -6.59 -7.11 -3.57
C TRP A 13 -7.68 -8.11 -3.98
N ALA A 14 -7.29 -9.34 -4.33
CA ALA A 14 -8.21 -10.44 -4.64
C ALA A 14 -9.06 -10.85 -3.43
N ALA A 15 -8.54 -10.67 -2.21
CA ALA A 15 -9.29 -10.84 -0.97
C ALA A 15 -10.23 -9.66 -0.66
N GLY A 16 -10.28 -8.63 -1.52
CA GLY A 16 -11.04 -7.40 -1.27
C GLY A 16 -10.37 -6.48 -0.25
N GLY A 17 -9.07 -6.66 -0.01
CA GLY A 17 -8.26 -5.78 0.83
C GLY A 17 -7.55 -4.69 0.02
N VAL A 18 -7.25 -3.59 0.68
CA VAL A 18 -6.46 -2.48 0.15
C VAL A 18 -5.18 -2.38 0.97
N LEU A 19 -4.04 -2.43 0.27
CA LEU A 19 -2.73 -2.19 0.86
C LEU A 19 -2.30 -0.75 0.60
N THR A 20 -1.95 -0.04 1.66
CA THR A 20 -1.56 1.37 1.61
C THR A 20 -0.32 1.62 2.44
N ARG A 21 0.51 2.55 1.98
CA ARG A 21 1.70 3.00 2.70
C ARG A 21 1.40 4.26 3.48
N ASP A 22 1.60 4.20 4.79
CA ASP A 22 1.49 5.32 5.72
C ASP A 22 2.88 5.58 6.32
N GLY A 23 3.64 6.50 5.69
CA GLY A 23 5.06 6.72 6.02
C GLY A 23 5.89 5.44 5.86
N ASP A 24 6.38 4.90 6.99
CA ASP A 24 7.18 3.66 7.08
C ASP A 24 6.35 2.43 7.48
N ASN A 25 5.02 2.59 7.55
CA ASN A 25 4.09 1.53 7.90
C ASN A 25 3.26 1.09 6.70
N LEU A 26 2.94 -0.21 6.67
CA LEU A 26 1.96 -0.77 5.74
C LEU A 26 0.63 -0.89 6.47
N HIS A 27 -0.37 -0.20 5.95
CA HIS A 27 -1.76 -0.29 6.37
C HIS A 27 -2.49 -1.26 5.44
N VAL A 28 -3.15 -2.26 6.02
CA VAL A 28 -3.99 -3.24 5.30
C VAL A 28 -5.42 -3.04 5.77
N GLU A 29 -6.28 -2.57 4.88
CA GLU A 29 -7.72 -2.52 5.13
C GLU A 29 -8.38 -3.70 4.42
N ALA A 30 -9.12 -4.54 5.12
CA ALA A 30 -9.80 -5.68 4.51
C ALA A 30 -11.01 -6.13 5.32
N PRO A 31 -12.00 -6.81 4.71
CA PRO A 31 -13.11 -7.40 5.42
C PRO A 31 -12.63 -8.40 6.48
N LYS A 32 -13.36 -8.52 7.59
CA LYS A 32 -13.00 -9.43 8.69
C LYS A 32 -12.91 -10.87 8.18
N GLY A 33 -11.72 -11.48 8.33
CA GLY A 33 -11.44 -12.85 7.88
C GLY A 33 -11.04 -12.99 6.41
N ALA A 34 -10.98 -11.89 5.65
CA ALA A 34 -10.56 -11.93 4.24
C ALA A 34 -9.06 -12.17 4.06
N ILE A 35 -8.24 -11.72 5.02
CA ILE A 35 -6.78 -11.91 4.97
C ILE A 35 -6.40 -13.16 5.76
N PRO A 36 -5.99 -14.26 5.11
CA PRO A 36 -5.56 -15.46 5.80
C PRO A 36 -4.18 -15.23 6.46
N PRO A 37 -3.84 -15.98 7.54
CA PRO A 37 -2.60 -15.79 8.28
C PRO A 37 -1.33 -15.93 7.42
N GLN A 38 -1.34 -16.85 6.46
CA GLN A 38 -0.27 -17.02 5.47
C GLN A 38 -0.01 -15.77 4.60
N LEU A 39 -1.05 -14.96 4.35
CA LEU A 39 -0.92 -13.71 3.61
C LEU A 39 -0.35 -12.60 4.51
N VAL A 40 -0.65 -12.64 5.82
CA VAL A 40 -0.03 -11.74 6.81
C VAL A 40 1.47 -12.01 6.93
N ASP A 41 1.89 -13.28 6.95
CA ASP A 41 3.31 -13.65 6.92
C ASP A 41 4.01 -13.16 5.64
N ALA A 42 3.37 -13.33 4.48
CA ALA A 42 3.88 -12.82 3.22
C ALA A 42 4.03 -11.29 3.21
N LEU A 43 3.07 -10.55 3.78
CA LEU A 43 3.13 -9.09 3.93
C LEU A 43 4.29 -8.66 4.82
N ARG A 44 4.54 -9.38 5.92
CA ARG A 44 5.65 -9.10 6.83
C ARG A 44 7.00 -9.39 6.18
N ALA A 45 7.12 -10.53 5.51
CA ALA A 45 8.35 -10.92 4.83
C ALA A 45 8.73 -9.96 3.69
N ASN A 46 7.74 -9.44 2.97
CA ASN A 46 7.95 -8.53 1.85
C ASN A 46 7.78 -7.04 2.22
N LYS A 47 7.71 -6.69 3.51
CA LYS A 47 7.37 -5.32 3.97
C LYS A 47 8.22 -4.24 3.31
N MET A 48 9.54 -4.41 3.28
CA MET A 48 10.44 -3.37 2.75
C MET A 48 10.27 -3.16 1.24
N GLU A 49 10.12 -4.24 0.47
CA GLU A 49 9.88 -4.14 -0.97
C GLU A 49 8.49 -3.57 -1.28
N LEU A 50 7.48 -3.93 -0.49
CA LEU A 50 6.13 -3.37 -0.59
C LEU A 50 6.12 -1.87 -0.28
N LEU A 51 6.88 -1.42 0.72
CA LEU A 51 7.05 0.00 1.01
C LEU A 51 7.76 0.74 -0.14
N ALA A 52 8.76 0.11 -0.78
CA ALA A 52 9.44 0.69 -1.94
C ALA A 52 8.54 0.76 -3.19
N THR A 53 7.60 -0.19 -3.32
CA THR A 53 6.69 -0.28 -4.47
C THR A 53 5.47 0.62 -4.32
N LEU A 54 4.93 0.74 -3.11
CA LEU A 54 3.72 1.52 -2.86
C LEU A 54 4.04 3.02 -2.80
N PRO A 55 3.28 3.85 -3.52
CA PRO A 55 3.38 5.29 -3.37
C PRO A 55 3.00 5.67 -1.94
N VAL A 56 3.74 6.61 -1.36
CA VAL A 56 3.37 7.22 -0.08
C VAL A 56 2.00 7.86 -0.27
N ARG A 57 1.01 7.47 0.54
CA ARG A 57 -0.26 8.21 0.60
C ARG A 57 0.04 9.56 1.25
N ASP A 58 0.34 10.56 0.43
CA ASP A 58 0.40 11.95 0.85
C ASP A 58 -1.05 12.35 1.19
N SER A 59 -1.40 12.27 2.47
CA SER A 59 -2.71 12.70 2.96
C SER A 59 -2.74 14.24 2.98
N GLY A 60 -2.85 14.84 1.79
CA GLY A 60 -2.97 16.29 1.54
C GLY A 60 -1.60 16.98 1.49
N ILE A 61 -1.15 17.48 0.34
CA ILE A 61 -1.62 18.76 -0.24
C ILE A 61 -1.57 18.68 -1.77
N THR A 62 -2.72 18.95 -2.40
CA THR A 62 -2.77 19.52 -3.76
C THR A 62 -1.92 20.78 -3.77
N THR A 63 -0.68 20.70 -4.23
CA THR A 63 0.01 21.85 -4.79
C THR A 63 -0.59 22.08 -6.17
N ALA A 64 -1.76 22.70 -6.18
CA ALA A 64 -2.25 23.35 -7.38
C ALA A 64 -1.13 24.29 -7.88
N PRO A 65 -0.83 24.32 -9.18
CA PRO A 65 0.17 25.24 -9.71
C PRO A 65 -0.26 26.66 -9.34
N LYS A 66 0.59 27.36 -8.58
CA LYS A 66 0.48 28.78 -8.29
C LYS A 66 0.41 29.51 -9.64
N ARG A 67 -0.79 29.89 -10.08
CA ARG A 67 -0.93 30.82 -11.21
C ARG A 67 -0.28 32.13 -10.78
N GLU A 68 0.87 32.43 -11.36
CA GLU A 68 1.45 33.77 -11.35
C GLU A 68 0.39 34.77 -11.82
N PRO A 69 0.12 35.86 -11.07
CA PRO A 69 -0.51 37.01 -11.66
C PRO A 69 0.54 37.68 -12.55
N ALA A 70 0.36 37.57 -13.86
CA ALA A 70 1.05 38.42 -14.82
C ALA A 70 0.71 39.89 -14.48
N ALA A 71 1.74 40.65 -14.16
CA ALA A 71 1.71 42.10 -14.04
C ALA A 71 2.42 42.71 -15.24
#